data_AF-A0A6M5YZK2-F1
#
_entry.id   AF-A0A6M5YZK2-F1
#
_cell.length_a   1.000
_cell.length_b   1.000
_cell.length_c   1.000
_cell.angle_alpha   90.00
_cell.angle_beta   90.00
_cell.angle_gamma   90.00
#
_symmetry.space_group_name_H-M   'P 1'
#
loop_
_entity.id
_entity.type
_entity.pdbx_description
1 polymer ?
#
loop_
_entity_poly.entity_id
_entity_poly.type
_entity_poly.pdbx_seq_one_letter_code
_entity_poly.pdbx_strand_id
1 'polypeptide(L)'
;MRGVVIVCGLALAAAGRAEAIDYDKVERRLVKEPAYKTKNPQYALLVFGPEARLRVWVVLDGEALYIDRNGDGDLTAEHNRFAKEADCKSIELRDPDGKTRYVIDRVQTDYSFYTPKVRDERKKKGTPPGLMAYVSIKGGVEYQQYCDIVELSDSPKTAMLAHFHGPLTIAPMTINWKLPESAFLRKGKGPPEFIANVGTLSEKHGCWVVVRTCDEKACLFPDGVRPVVEVEYPAAVGTDPPVKKTYTLNGYRCGAAFRGNLSVPDGVGSGKAKVRLSFDSWKEGRVSPSEVDLPVREAEAGGTERK
;
A
#
# COMPACT_ATOMS: atom_id res chain seq x y z
N MET A 1 -1.82 -59.39 22.87
CA MET A 1 -1.72 -57.92 22.91
C MET A 1 -2.23 -57.38 21.59
N ARG A 2 -3.39 -56.69 21.58
CA ARG A 2 -3.97 -56.11 20.36
C ARG A 2 -3.47 -54.67 20.25
N GLY A 3 -2.66 -54.39 19.22
CA GLY A 3 -2.15 -53.06 18.94
C GLY A 3 -3.24 -52.17 18.35
N VAL A 4 -3.47 -51.01 18.96
CA VAL A 4 -4.34 -49.96 18.43
C VAL A 4 -3.49 -49.07 17.52
N VAL A 5 -3.80 -49.07 16.23
CA VAL A 5 -3.22 -48.13 15.26
C VAL A 5 -4.05 -46.85 15.28
N ILE A 6 -3.47 -45.77 15.80
CA ILE A 6 -4.08 -44.44 15.73
C ILE A 6 -3.70 -43.81 14.39
N VAL A 7 -4.66 -43.75 13.47
CA VAL A 7 -4.52 -43.00 12.21
C VAL A 7 -4.83 -41.54 12.50
N CYS A 8 -3.79 -40.72 12.64
CA CYS A 8 -3.92 -39.27 12.77
C CYS A 8 -4.18 -38.68 11.38
N GLY A 9 -5.45 -38.47 11.02
CA GLY A 9 -5.83 -37.78 9.78
C GLY A 9 -5.46 -36.30 9.86
N LEU A 10 -4.47 -35.86 9.07
CA LEU A 10 -4.18 -34.45 8.85
C LEU A 10 -5.29 -33.85 7.98
N ALA A 11 -6.20 -33.09 8.58
CA ALA A 11 -7.14 -32.25 7.83
C ALA A 11 -6.39 -31.03 7.28
N LEU A 12 -6.11 -31.01 5.98
CA LEU A 12 -5.66 -29.79 5.29
C LEU A 12 -6.84 -28.80 5.27
N ALA A 13 -6.83 -27.81 6.15
CA ALA A 13 -7.72 -26.66 6.05
C ALA A 13 -7.30 -25.85 4.82
N ALA A 14 -8.09 -25.91 3.74
CA ALA A 14 -7.92 -25.00 2.62
C ALA A 14 -8.26 -23.58 3.10
N ALA A 15 -7.24 -22.76 3.31
CA ALA A 15 -7.44 -21.34 3.60
C ALA A 15 -8.04 -20.67 2.35
N GLY A 16 -9.35 -20.46 2.36
CA GLY A 16 -10.04 -19.73 1.29
C GLY A 16 -9.44 -18.34 1.11
N ARG A 17 -9.28 -17.91 -0.15
CA ARG A 17 -8.93 -16.52 -0.44
C ARG A 17 -10.06 -15.64 0.07
N ALA A 18 -9.74 -14.62 0.88
CA ALA A 18 -10.72 -13.61 1.25
C ALA A 18 -11.25 -12.94 -0.03
N GLU A 19 -12.56 -12.81 -0.16
CA GLU A 19 -13.17 -12.12 -1.29
C GLU A 19 -12.72 -10.65 -1.32
N ALA A 20 -12.60 -10.10 -2.52
CA ALA A 20 -12.27 -8.70 -2.68
C ALA A 20 -13.39 -7.83 -2.07
N ILE A 21 -13.02 -6.89 -1.20
CA ILE A 21 -13.97 -5.95 -0.60
C ILE A 21 -14.53 -5.00 -1.66
N ASP A 22 -15.85 -4.91 -1.70
CA ASP A 22 -16.56 -3.91 -2.49
C ASP A 22 -16.54 -2.56 -1.74
N TYR A 23 -15.56 -1.72 -2.05
CA TYR A 23 -15.39 -0.42 -1.40
C TYR A 23 -16.56 0.55 -1.62
N ASP A 24 -17.36 0.35 -2.67
CA ASP A 24 -18.56 1.15 -2.93
C ASP A 24 -19.67 0.86 -1.89
N LYS A 25 -19.59 -0.28 -1.21
CA LYS A 25 -20.54 -0.71 -0.16
C LYS A 25 -20.03 -0.45 1.26
N VAL A 26 -18.84 0.12 1.42
CA VAL A 26 -18.35 0.48 2.75
C VAL A 26 -19.23 1.60 3.31
N GLU A 27 -19.85 1.35 4.47
CA GLU A 27 -20.69 2.33 5.13
C GLU A 27 -19.86 3.55 5.56
N ARG A 28 -20.36 4.74 5.19
CA ARG A 28 -19.72 6.04 5.45
C ARG A 28 -20.60 6.89 6.37
N ARG A 29 -21.01 6.29 7.49
CA ARG A 29 -21.85 6.95 8.49
C ARG A 29 -20.98 7.55 9.60
N LEU A 30 -21.16 8.84 9.84
CA LEU A 30 -20.82 9.49 11.11
C LEU A 30 -22.08 9.55 11.97
N VAL A 31 -21.98 9.11 13.22
CA VAL A 31 -23.10 9.13 14.17
C VAL A 31 -23.23 10.50 14.81
N LYS A 32 -22.10 11.10 15.19
CA LYS A 32 -22.08 12.38 15.87
C LYS A 32 -20.78 13.12 15.62
N GLU A 33 -20.89 14.41 15.36
CA GLU A 33 -19.75 15.26 15.03
C GLU A 33 -19.56 16.34 16.11
N PRO A 34 -18.31 16.73 16.41
CA PRO A 34 -18.05 17.84 17.33
C PRO A 34 -18.43 19.17 16.67
N ALA A 35 -18.53 20.22 17.49
CA ALA A 35 -18.58 21.57 16.97
C ALA A 35 -17.20 21.97 16.43
N TYR A 36 -16.96 21.72 15.14
CA TYR A 36 -15.71 22.08 14.49
C TYR A 36 -15.43 23.59 14.60
N LYS A 37 -14.16 23.92 14.79
CA LYS A 37 -13.67 25.30 14.90
C LYS A 37 -13.72 25.99 13.54
N THR A 38 -13.33 25.29 12.48
CA THR A 38 -13.50 25.78 11.11
C THR A 38 -14.86 25.34 10.58
N LYS A 39 -15.35 26.06 9.57
CA LYS A 39 -16.58 25.70 8.85
C LYS A 39 -16.35 24.69 7.73
N ASN A 40 -15.10 24.23 7.56
CA ASN A 40 -14.66 23.41 6.44
C ASN A 40 -13.81 22.21 6.95
N PRO A 41 -14.38 21.31 7.77
CA PRO A 41 -13.71 20.06 8.14
C PRO A 41 -13.38 19.22 6.90
N GLN A 42 -12.33 18.41 7.00
CA GLN A 42 -11.84 17.57 5.90
C GLN A 42 -11.74 16.11 6.36
N TYR A 43 -12.29 15.18 5.60
CA TYR A 43 -12.59 13.81 6.02
C TYR A 43 -11.77 12.77 5.26
N ALA A 44 -11.29 11.77 6.00
CA ALA A 44 -10.77 10.49 5.51
C ALA A 44 -11.40 9.33 6.30
N LEU A 45 -11.46 8.17 5.66
CA LEU A 45 -11.91 6.93 6.30
C LEU A 45 -10.79 5.89 6.27
N LEU A 46 -10.32 5.48 7.44
CA LEU A 46 -9.41 4.35 7.56
C LEU A 46 -10.24 3.10 7.86
N VAL A 47 -10.05 2.03 7.10
CA VAL A 47 -10.71 0.75 7.38
C VAL A 47 -9.66 -0.32 7.66
N PHE A 48 -10.01 -1.27 8.53
CA PHE A 48 -9.05 -2.23 9.05
C PHE A 48 -9.55 -3.68 8.97
N GLY A 49 -8.58 -4.58 8.79
CA GLY A 49 -8.76 -6.02 8.81
C GLY A 49 -9.24 -6.58 7.48
N PRO A 50 -9.18 -7.91 7.28
CA PRO A 50 -9.45 -8.53 5.99
C PRO A 50 -10.86 -8.25 5.43
N GLU A 51 -11.82 -7.98 6.33
CA GLU A 51 -13.22 -7.71 6.01
C GLU A 51 -13.59 -6.21 6.03
N ALA A 52 -12.62 -5.31 6.29
CA ALA A 52 -12.85 -3.86 6.44
C ALA A 52 -13.98 -3.50 7.42
N ARG A 53 -14.12 -4.27 8.52
CA ARG A 53 -15.23 -4.14 9.47
C ARG A 53 -15.04 -3.02 10.49
N LEU A 54 -13.80 -2.81 10.92
CA LEU A 54 -13.45 -1.67 11.75
C LEU A 54 -13.24 -0.47 10.84
N ARG A 55 -13.95 0.61 11.12
CA ARG A 55 -13.97 1.85 10.35
C ARG A 55 -13.64 3.00 11.29
N VAL A 56 -12.61 3.76 10.98
CA VAL A 56 -12.11 4.85 11.81
C VAL A 56 -12.13 6.11 10.98
N TRP A 57 -12.98 7.05 11.37
CA TRP A 57 -12.97 8.39 10.82
C TRP A 57 -11.73 9.15 11.28
N VAL A 58 -11.14 9.89 10.34
CA VAL A 58 -10.14 10.90 10.63
C VAL A 58 -10.59 12.22 10.02
N VAL A 59 -10.72 13.25 10.85
CA VAL A 59 -11.21 14.57 10.45
C VAL A 59 -10.18 15.63 10.79
N LEU A 60 -9.77 16.42 9.80
CA LEU A 60 -8.91 17.58 9.94
C LEU A 60 -9.74 18.85 9.98
N ASP A 61 -9.52 19.67 11.01
CA ASP A 61 -10.24 20.93 11.25
C ASP A 61 -9.26 22.03 11.67
N GLY A 62 -8.74 22.76 10.69
CA GLY A 62 -7.60 23.65 10.92
C GLY A 62 -6.35 22.83 11.23
N GLU A 63 -5.76 23.02 12.41
CA GLU A 63 -4.62 22.22 12.92
C GLU A 63 -5.08 21.01 13.77
N ALA A 64 -6.35 20.99 14.19
CA ALA A 64 -6.86 19.94 15.05
C ALA A 64 -7.19 18.69 14.22
N LEU A 65 -6.93 17.52 14.81
CA LEU A 65 -7.34 16.22 14.25
C LEU A 65 -8.35 15.56 15.19
N TYR A 66 -9.37 14.94 14.60
CA TYR A 66 -10.30 14.08 15.31
C TYR A 66 -10.16 12.65 14.77
N ILE A 67 -10.08 11.67 15.64
CA ILE A 67 -9.96 10.26 15.28
C ILE A 67 -10.98 9.44 16.05
N ASP A 68 -11.78 8.67 15.34
CA ASP A 68 -12.76 7.73 15.89
C ASP A 68 -12.07 6.48 16.42
N ARG A 69 -11.66 6.51 17.70
CA ARG A 69 -10.80 5.48 18.29
C ARG A 69 -11.50 4.15 18.56
N ASN A 70 -12.82 4.13 18.57
CA ASN A 70 -13.64 2.95 18.83
C ASN A 70 -14.46 2.51 17.60
N GLY A 71 -14.44 3.29 16.52
CA GLY A 71 -15.06 2.96 15.24
C GLY A 71 -16.59 3.02 15.26
N ASP A 72 -17.18 3.84 16.13
CA ASP A 72 -18.63 3.99 16.28
C ASP A 72 -19.19 5.21 15.55
N GLY A 73 -18.34 6.03 14.95
CA GLY A 73 -18.71 7.27 14.27
C GLY A 73 -19.06 8.44 15.18
N ASP A 74 -18.83 8.37 16.49
CA ASP A 74 -18.97 9.49 17.43
C ASP A 74 -17.62 10.17 17.69
N LEU A 75 -17.42 11.33 17.07
CA LEU A 75 -16.19 12.11 17.20
C LEU A 75 -16.23 13.12 18.37
N THR A 76 -17.24 13.08 19.24
CA THR A 76 -17.43 14.07 20.31
C THR A 76 -16.73 13.75 21.62
N ALA A 77 -16.22 12.53 21.78
CA ALA A 77 -15.46 12.17 22.97
C ALA A 77 -14.15 12.95 23.07
N GLU A 78 -13.79 13.41 24.27
CA GLU A 78 -12.59 14.25 24.49
C GLU A 78 -11.31 13.59 23.98
N HIS A 79 -11.18 12.27 24.18
CA HIS A 79 -10.01 11.49 23.79
C HIS A 79 -9.90 11.22 22.28
N ASN A 80 -10.89 11.63 21.48
CA ASN A 80 -10.88 11.58 20.03
C ASN A 80 -10.25 12.85 19.42
N ARG A 81 -10.11 13.94 20.18
CA ARG A 81 -9.58 15.22 19.70
C ARG A 81 -8.10 15.41 20.04
N PHE A 82 -7.32 15.77 19.04
CA PHE A 82 -5.92 16.19 19.15
C PHE A 82 -5.80 17.64 18.72
N ALA A 83 -5.14 18.46 19.55
CA ALA A 83 -4.93 19.87 19.23
C ALA A 83 -4.01 20.06 18.01
N LYS A 84 -3.04 19.15 17.85
CA LYS A 84 -2.10 19.09 16.72
C LYS A 84 -1.86 17.64 16.34
N GLU A 85 -1.50 17.41 15.08
CA GLU A 85 -1.17 16.07 14.58
C GLU A 85 0.05 15.42 15.26
N ALA A 86 1.01 16.21 15.77
CA ALA A 86 2.16 15.69 16.50
C ALA A 86 1.78 14.98 17.81
N ASP A 87 0.58 15.26 18.34
CA ASP A 87 0.02 14.62 19.53
C ASP A 87 -0.71 13.31 19.18
N CYS A 88 -1.05 13.11 17.90
CA CYS A 88 -1.73 11.93 17.40
C CYS A 88 -0.71 10.79 17.17
N LYS A 89 -0.42 10.05 18.23
CA LYS A 89 0.52 8.92 18.21
C LYS A 89 0.08 7.78 19.12
N SER A 90 0.50 6.57 18.78
CA SER A 90 0.26 5.35 19.57
C SER A 90 -1.21 5.11 19.91
N ILE A 91 -2.11 5.35 18.94
CA ILE A 91 -3.54 5.11 19.12
C ILE A 91 -3.80 3.63 18.88
N GLU A 92 -4.13 2.91 19.94
CA GLU A 92 -4.51 1.50 19.85
C GLU A 92 -5.97 1.33 19.43
N LEU A 93 -6.18 0.45 18.46
CA LEU A 93 -7.48 -0.02 17.99
C LEU A 93 -7.54 -1.54 18.11
N ARG A 94 -8.71 -2.08 18.42
CA ARG A 94 -8.93 -3.52 18.52
C ARG A 94 -9.74 -3.98 17.33
N ASP A 95 -9.25 -5.00 16.64
CA ASP A 95 -10.03 -5.64 15.58
C ASP A 95 -11.22 -6.41 16.22
N PRO A 96 -12.40 -6.43 15.57
CA PRO A 96 -13.52 -7.26 15.99
C PRO A 96 -13.20 -8.76 16.10
N ASP A 97 -12.13 -9.26 15.48
CA ASP A 97 -11.67 -10.65 15.62
C ASP A 97 -11.13 -11.00 17.03
N GLY A 98 -10.87 -10.00 17.88
CA GLY A 98 -10.33 -10.15 19.23
C GLY A 98 -8.86 -10.61 19.32
N LYS A 99 -8.19 -10.81 18.18
CA LYS A 99 -6.83 -11.34 18.05
C LYS A 99 -5.86 -10.31 17.52
N THR A 100 -6.34 -9.45 16.63
CA THR A 100 -5.55 -8.43 15.96
C THR A 100 -5.72 -7.09 16.66
N ARG A 101 -4.62 -6.35 16.78
CA ARG A 101 -4.62 -4.96 17.23
C ARG A 101 -3.92 -4.09 16.20
N TYR A 102 -4.38 -2.87 16.06
CA TYR A 102 -3.74 -1.86 15.22
C TYR A 102 -3.22 -0.75 16.12
N VAL A 103 -2.04 -0.24 15.81
CA VAL A 103 -1.51 0.96 16.45
C VAL A 103 -1.32 1.99 15.35
N ILE A 104 -2.11 3.07 15.36
CA ILE A 104 -1.82 4.24 14.54
C ILE A 104 -0.62 4.92 15.21
N ASP A 105 0.56 4.67 14.66
CA ASP A 105 1.84 5.14 15.20
C ASP A 105 1.92 6.66 15.11
N ARG A 106 1.47 7.21 13.98
CA ARG A 106 1.33 8.66 13.75
C ARG A 106 0.40 8.96 12.59
N VAL A 107 -0.15 10.17 12.60
CA VAL A 107 -0.81 10.80 11.45
C VAL A 107 -0.04 12.06 11.07
N GLN A 108 0.11 12.29 9.77
CA GLN A 108 0.73 13.48 9.20
C GLN A 108 -0.19 14.06 8.15
N THR A 109 -0.26 15.37 8.06
CA THR A 109 -1.02 16.12 7.06
C THR A 109 -0.11 17.15 6.41
N ASP A 110 -0.68 18.01 5.55
CA ASP A 110 0.02 19.17 4.99
C ASP A 110 0.79 20.01 6.03
N TYR A 111 0.36 20.02 7.30
CA TYR A 111 1.05 20.73 8.39
C TYR A 111 2.43 20.14 8.72
N SER A 112 2.65 18.84 8.48
CA SER A 112 3.93 18.15 8.67
C SER A 112 4.86 18.30 7.47
N PHE A 113 4.29 18.33 6.26
CA PHE A 113 5.08 18.25 5.02
C PHE A 113 5.46 19.61 4.46
N TYR A 114 4.63 20.63 4.70
CA TYR A 114 4.74 21.91 4.02
C TYR A 114 4.95 23.05 4.99
N THR A 115 5.76 24.03 4.58
CA THR A 115 5.85 25.31 5.31
C THR A 115 4.51 26.06 5.24
N PRO A 116 4.25 27.00 6.16
CA PRO A 116 3.03 27.82 6.11
C PRO A 116 2.79 28.47 4.74
N LYS A 117 3.86 28.98 4.11
CA LYS A 117 3.79 29.59 2.77
C LYS A 117 3.26 28.61 1.70
N VAL A 118 3.78 27.38 1.67
CA VAL A 118 3.36 26.37 0.69
C VAL A 118 1.91 25.95 0.93
N ARG A 119 1.48 25.85 2.21
CA ARG A 119 0.07 25.57 2.55
C ARG A 119 -0.87 26.68 2.09
N ASP A 120 -0.50 27.94 2.29
CA ASP A 120 -1.29 29.08 1.83
C ASP A 120 -1.41 29.10 0.30
N GLU A 121 -0.33 28.77 -0.42
CA GLU A 121 -0.35 28.65 -1.88
C GLU A 121 -1.26 27.52 -2.35
N ARG A 122 -1.20 26.34 -1.73
CA ARG A 122 -2.12 25.21 -2.00
C ARG A 122 -3.57 25.61 -1.75
N LYS A 123 -3.85 26.25 -0.61
CA LYS A 123 -5.18 26.74 -0.25
C LYS A 123 -5.72 27.75 -1.26
N LYS A 124 -4.90 28.70 -1.74
CA LYS A 124 -5.29 29.66 -2.78
C LYS A 124 -5.62 29.00 -4.11
N LYS A 125 -5.00 27.86 -4.42
CA LYS A 125 -5.29 27.04 -5.59
C LYS A 125 -6.49 26.10 -5.39
N GLY A 126 -7.09 26.08 -4.19
CA GLY A 126 -8.18 25.17 -3.85
C GLY A 126 -7.74 23.71 -3.74
N THR A 127 -6.44 23.44 -3.55
CA THR A 127 -5.95 22.07 -3.37
C THR A 127 -6.28 21.60 -1.94
N PRO A 128 -7.03 20.49 -1.77
CA PRO A 128 -7.30 19.93 -0.45
C PRO A 128 -6.02 19.50 0.27
N PRO A 129 -6.01 19.48 1.61
CA PRO A 129 -4.91 18.91 2.36
C PRO A 129 -4.84 17.39 2.15
N GLY A 130 -3.64 16.83 2.21
CA GLY A 130 -3.41 15.38 2.23
C GLY A 130 -3.30 14.83 3.65
N LEU A 131 -3.30 13.50 3.76
CA LEU A 131 -3.13 12.75 5.00
C LEU A 131 -2.31 11.48 4.77
N MET A 132 -1.31 11.25 5.61
CA MET A 132 -0.60 9.98 5.74
C MET A 132 -0.81 9.41 7.13
N ALA A 133 -1.21 8.14 7.21
CA ALA A 133 -1.30 7.41 8.46
C ALA A 133 -0.30 6.24 8.44
N TYR A 134 0.42 6.06 9.55
CA TYR A 134 1.33 4.94 9.75
C TYR A 134 0.71 4.02 10.79
N VAL A 135 0.59 2.74 10.44
CA VAL A 135 -0.11 1.75 11.25
C VAL A 135 0.77 0.53 11.44
N SER A 136 0.99 0.15 12.69
CA SER A 136 1.55 -1.14 13.06
C SER A 136 0.41 -2.16 13.23
N ILE A 137 0.48 -3.26 12.49
CA ILE A 137 -0.41 -4.41 12.61
C ILE A 137 0.22 -5.37 13.62
N LYS A 138 -0.54 -5.73 14.66
CA LYS A 138 -0.12 -6.61 15.75
C LYS A 138 -1.05 -7.83 15.85
N GLY A 139 -0.50 -9.02 16.02
CA GLY A 139 -1.29 -10.26 16.09
C GLY A 139 -0.53 -11.47 15.57
N GLY A 140 -1.23 -12.35 14.82
CA GLY A 140 -0.62 -13.56 14.25
C GLY A 140 0.46 -13.31 13.20
N VAL A 141 0.46 -12.11 12.60
CA VAL A 141 1.54 -11.60 11.76
C VAL A 141 1.74 -10.13 12.13
N GLU A 142 3.00 -9.71 12.29
CA GLU A 142 3.35 -8.33 12.61
C GLU A 142 4.06 -7.67 11.44
N TYR A 143 3.58 -6.50 11.05
CA TYR A 143 4.21 -5.65 10.03
C TYR A 143 3.67 -4.23 10.15
N GLN A 144 4.30 -3.29 9.43
CA GLN A 144 3.84 -1.91 9.36
C GLN A 144 3.28 -1.61 7.98
N GLN A 145 2.25 -0.78 7.94
CA GLN A 145 1.74 -0.18 6.72
C GLN A 145 1.71 1.33 6.87
N TYR A 146 1.69 2.03 5.74
CA TYR A 146 1.25 3.41 5.72
C TYR A 146 0.43 3.68 4.46
N CYS A 147 -0.36 4.76 4.51
CA CYS A 147 -1.11 5.24 3.37
C CYS A 147 -0.69 6.65 2.99
N ASP A 148 -1.10 7.05 1.79
CA ASP A 148 -1.09 8.43 1.33
C ASP A 148 -2.45 8.76 0.72
N ILE A 149 -3.26 9.49 1.48
CA ILE A 149 -4.53 10.06 1.02
C ILE A 149 -4.21 11.47 0.52
N VAL A 150 -4.06 11.59 -0.80
CA VAL A 150 -3.58 12.82 -1.44
C VAL A 150 -4.54 14.01 -1.28
N GLU A 151 -5.84 13.74 -1.14
CA GLU A 151 -6.88 14.75 -1.01
C GLU A 151 -7.93 14.29 0.01
N LEU A 152 -7.99 14.98 1.15
CA LEU A 152 -9.11 14.84 2.07
C LEU A 152 -10.37 15.45 1.44
N SER A 153 -11.54 14.88 1.76
CA SER A 153 -12.81 15.35 1.21
C SER A 153 -13.46 16.39 2.12
N ASP A 154 -14.28 17.28 1.58
CA ASP A 154 -15.15 18.19 2.34
C ASP A 154 -16.42 17.53 2.89
N SER A 155 -16.68 16.25 2.56
CA SER A 155 -17.82 15.50 3.09
C SER A 155 -17.46 14.06 3.48
N PRO A 156 -18.11 13.48 4.51
CA PRO A 156 -17.93 12.08 4.87
C PRO A 156 -18.30 11.11 3.73
N LYS A 157 -19.32 11.45 2.94
CA LYS A 157 -19.84 10.61 1.86
C LYS A 157 -18.82 10.40 0.74
N THR A 158 -17.97 11.40 0.49
CA THR A 158 -16.97 11.40 -0.57
C THR A 158 -15.54 11.24 -0.05
N ALA A 159 -15.35 11.00 1.25
CA ALA A 159 -14.05 10.81 1.86
C ALA A 159 -13.21 9.75 1.12
N MET A 160 -11.93 10.00 0.90
CA MET A 160 -11.04 8.94 0.43
C MET A 160 -10.87 7.88 1.53
N LEU A 161 -10.60 6.64 1.11
CA LEU A 161 -10.47 5.50 2.00
C LEU A 161 -9.08 4.87 1.89
N ALA A 162 -8.51 4.49 3.03
CA ALA A 162 -7.31 3.67 3.13
C ALA A 162 -7.61 2.37 3.89
N HIS A 163 -7.28 1.22 3.30
CA HIS A 163 -7.56 -0.10 3.86
C HIS A 163 -6.29 -0.78 4.42
N PHE A 164 -6.14 -0.69 5.74
CA PHE A 164 -5.07 -1.32 6.51
C PHE A 164 -5.41 -2.77 6.83
N HIS A 165 -4.39 -3.64 6.78
CA HIS A 165 -4.54 -5.09 6.99
C HIS A 165 -5.61 -5.74 6.09
N GLY A 166 -5.85 -5.15 4.93
CA GLY A 166 -6.70 -5.71 3.90
C GLY A 166 -5.99 -6.80 3.08
N PRO A 167 -6.65 -7.31 2.03
CA PRO A 167 -6.03 -8.23 1.08
C PRO A 167 -4.78 -7.61 0.44
N LEU A 168 -3.61 -8.20 0.72
CA LEU A 168 -2.35 -7.73 0.15
C LEU A 168 -2.19 -8.23 -1.29
N THR A 169 -1.68 -7.37 -2.14
CA THR A 169 -1.17 -7.68 -3.48
C THR A 169 0.23 -7.09 -3.65
N ILE A 170 0.96 -7.54 -4.66
CA ILE A 170 2.21 -6.91 -5.10
C ILE A 170 2.00 -6.29 -6.48
N ALA A 171 2.50 -5.08 -6.72
CA ALA A 171 2.38 -4.42 -8.02
C ALA A 171 3.60 -3.53 -8.30
N PRO A 172 3.91 -3.19 -9.57
CA PRO A 172 4.90 -2.18 -9.87
C PRO A 172 4.58 -0.85 -9.16
N MET A 173 5.60 -0.12 -8.75
CA MET A 173 5.42 1.22 -8.21
C MET A 173 4.87 2.15 -9.29
N THR A 174 3.76 2.83 -8.97
CA THR A 174 3.14 3.84 -9.83
C THR A 174 3.22 5.21 -9.18
N ILE A 175 3.13 6.26 -10.00
CA ILE A 175 3.00 7.65 -9.57
C ILE A 175 1.64 8.13 -10.09
N ASN A 176 0.75 8.55 -9.19
CA ASN A 176 -0.64 8.87 -9.54
C ASN A 176 -1.30 7.76 -10.37
N TRP A 177 -1.09 6.50 -9.93
CA TRP A 177 -1.58 5.29 -10.60
C TRP A 177 -1.03 5.02 -12.00
N LYS A 178 -0.06 5.83 -12.47
CA LYS A 178 0.61 5.63 -13.75
C LYS A 178 1.98 5.01 -13.55
N LEU A 179 2.29 4.02 -14.37
CA LEU A 179 3.63 3.42 -14.41
C LEU A 179 4.63 4.46 -14.94
N PRO A 180 5.69 4.82 -14.19
CA PRO A 180 6.69 5.75 -14.67
C PRO A 180 7.55 5.11 -15.77
N GLU A 181 8.06 5.93 -16.70
CA GLU A 181 8.90 5.43 -17.80
C GLU A 181 10.21 4.79 -17.32
N SER A 182 10.66 5.13 -16.11
CA SER A 182 11.81 4.49 -15.47
C SER A 182 11.59 3.01 -15.16
N ALA A 183 10.33 2.55 -15.11
CA ALA A 183 9.99 1.14 -14.93
C ALA A 183 9.90 0.35 -16.26
N PHE A 184 9.99 1.02 -17.42
CA PHE A 184 9.96 0.31 -18.71
C PHE A 184 11.23 -0.51 -18.91
N LEU A 185 11.09 -1.67 -19.56
CA LEU A 185 12.19 -2.56 -19.86
C LEU A 185 13.02 -1.98 -21.02
N ARG A 186 14.34 -1.91 -20.86
CA ARG A 186 15.25 -1.30 -21.85
C ARG A 186 16.33 -2.29 -22.28
N LYS A 187 16.48 -2.46 -23.60
CA LYS A 187 17.58 -3.22 -24.19
C LYS A 187 18.91 -2.51 -23.96
N GLY A 188 20.02 -3.25 -23.98
CA GLY A 188 21.38 -2.73 -23.88
C GLY A 188 21.99 -2.81 -22.48
N LYS A 189 23.09 -2.09 -22.28
CA LYS A 189 23.85 -2.08 -21.03
C LYS A 189 23.15 -1.17 -20.01
N GLY A 190 23.02 -1.63 -18.77
CA GLY A 190 22.38 -0.86 -17.69
C GLY A 190 20.90 -1.19 -17.55
N PRO A 191 20.55 -2.32 -16.91
CA PRO A 191 19.15 -2.68 -16.68
C PRO A 191 18.44 -1.59 -15.88
N PRO A 192 17.18 -1.25 -16.23
CA PRO A 192 16.39 -0.31 -15.42
C PRO A 192 16.18 -0.89 -14.01
N GLU A 193 16.16 0.00 -13.03
CA GLU A 193 15.73 -0.34 -11.68
C GLU A 193 14.21 -0.52 -11.70
N PHE A 194 13.77 -1.75 -11.43
CA PHE A 194 12.36 -2.08 -11.24
C PHE A 194 12.01 -2.01 -9.77
N ILE A 195 10.87 -1.40 -9.47
CA ILE A 195 10.41 -1.14 -8.10
C ILE A 195 9.00 -1.67 -7.98
N ALA A 196 8.73 -2.42 -6.91
CA ALA A 196 7.42 -2.96 -6.61
C ALA A 196 7.01 -2.65 -5.16
N ASN A 197 5.72 -2.36 -4.98
CA ASN A 197 5.10 -2.18 -3.68
C ASN A 197 4.26 -3.40 -3.34
N VAL A 198 4.21 -3.73 -2.05
CA VAL A 198 3.30 -4.74 -1.50
C VAL A 198 2.29 -4.00 -0.64
N GLY A 199 1.00 -4.26 -0.78
CA GLY A 199 -0.02 -3.46 -0.09
C GLY A 199 -1.46 -3.81 -0.45
N THR A 200 -2.40 -3.10 0.18
CA THR A 200 -3.81 -3.06 -0.23
C THR A 200 -3.97 -1.96 -1.27
N LEU A 201 -4.03 -2.34 -2.55
CA LEU A 201 -3.98 -1.40 -3.68
C LEU A 201 -5.29 -1.45 -4.48
N SER A 202 -5.92 -0.30 -4.68
CA SER A 202 -7.11 -0.16 -5.53
C SER A 202 -7.13 1.19 -6.24
N GLU A 203 -6.71 1.21 -7.51
CA GLU A 203 -6.74 2.43 -8.35
C GLU A 203 -8.16 3.00 -8.46
N LYS A 204 -9.15 2.13 -8.72
CA LYS A 204 -10.57 2.54 -8.87
C LYS A 204 -11.07 3.39 -7.69
N HIS A 205 -10.60 3.09 -6.47
CA HIS A 205 -11.07 3.77 -5.25
C HIS A 205 -9.98 4.66 -4.62
N GLY A 206 -8.84 4.84 -5.29
CA GLY A 206 -7.70 5.60 -4.77
C GLY A 206 -7.07 5.04 -3.50
N CYS A 207 -7.30 3.77 -3.15
CA CYS A 207 -6.75 3.16 -1.95
C CYS A 207 -5.30 2.74 -2.19
N TRP A 208 -4.36 3.49 -1.62
CA TRP A 208 -2.93 3.17 -1.64
C TRP A 208 -2.43 3.00 -0.21
N VAL A 209 -2.36 1.74 0.24
CA VAL A 209 -1.80 1.36 1.55
C VAL A 209 -0.71 0.34 1.34
N VAL A 210 0.53 0.69 1.64
CA VAL A 210 1.71 -0.14 1.36
C VAL A 210 2.36 -0.64 2.64
N VAL A 211 2.90 -1.85 2.57
CA VAL A 211 3.71 -2.46 3.61
C VAL A 211 5.07 -1.77 3.64
N ARG A 212 5.50 -1.39 4.84
CA ARG A 212 6.81 -0.82 5.07
C ARG A 212 7.86 -1.91 5.04
N THR A 213 8.87 -1.78 4.18
CA THR A 213 9.92 -2.80 3.95
C THR A 213 11.17 -2.56 4.77
N CYS A 214 11.46 -1.31 5.12
CA CYS A 214 12.53 -0.95 6.03
C CYS A 214 12.19 0.33 6.80
N ASP A 215 12.83 0.50 7.95
CA ASP A 215 12.98 1.80 8.58
C ASP A 215 14.38 2.39 8.28
N GLU A 216 14.71 3.51 8.90
CA GLU A 216 16.03 4.17 8.70
C GLU A 216 17.20 3.30 9.18
N LYS A 217 16.95 2.24 9.96
CA LYS A 217 17.96 1.48 10.70
C LYS A 217 18.02 0.00 10.29
N ALA A 218 16.91 -0.60 9.85
CA ALA A 218 16.81 -2.03 9.59
C ALA A 218 15.71 -2.39 8.57
N CYS A 219 15.90 -3.56 7.93
CA CYS A 219 14.83 -4.20 7.19
C CYS A 219 13.84 -4.87 8.16
N LEU A 220 12.55 -4.73 7.88
CA LEU A 220 11.49 -5.37 8.67
C LEU A 220 11.19 -6.81 8.24
N PHE A 221 11.73 -7.25 7.09
CA PHE A 221 11.53 -8.59 6.58
C PHE A 221 12.68 -9.51 6.96
N PRO A 222 12.41 -10.79 7.31
CA PRO A 222 13.46 -11.78 7.52
C PRO A 222 14.34 -11.96 6.29
N ASP A 223 15.55 -12.48 6.51
CA ASP A 223 16.44 -12.89 5.42
C ASP A 223 15.77 -13.95 4.53
N GLY A 224 15.99 -13.82 3.22
CA GLY A 224 15.39 -14.72 2.22
C GLY A 224 13.93 -14.46 1.88
N VAL A 225 13.21 -13.62 2.63
CA VAL A 225 11.83 -13.22 2.30
C VAL A 225 11.87 -12.10 1.28
N ARG A 226 11.84 -12.47 -0.01
CA ARG A 226 11.92 -11.54 -1.16
C ARG A 226 10.85 -11.82 -2.22
N PRO A 227 10.32 -10.78 -2.87
CA PRO A 227 9.47 -10.96 -4.04
C PRO A 227 10.24 -11.48 -5.25
N VAL A 228 9.50 -12.16 -6.12
CA VAL A 228 9.98 -12.70 -7.39
C VAL A 228 9.22 -12.04 -8.55
N VAL A 229 9.97 -11.72 -9.60
CA VAL A 229 9.44 -11.18 -10.86
C VAL A 229 9.77 -12.14 -11.98
N GLU A 230 8.75 -12.65 -12.65
CA GLU A 230 8.86 -13.50 -13.84
C GLU A 230 8.49 -12.65 -15.06
N VAL A 231 9.37 -12.62 -16.06
CA VAL A 231 9.19 -11.82 -17.27
C VAL A 231 9.18 -12.73 -18.48
N GLU A 232 8.10 -12.68 -19.26
CA GLU A 232 7.98 -13.28 -20.58
C GLU A 232 8.15 -12.17 -21.63
N TYR A 233 9.33 -12.12 -22.23
CA TYR A 233 9.69 -11.14 -23.27
C TYR A 233 9.12 -11.55 -24.63
N PRO A 234 8.72 -10.58 -25.48
CA PRO A 234 8.31 -10.87 -26.84
C PRO A 234 9.45 -11.48 -27.65
N ALA A 235 9.11 -12.39 -28.54
CA ALA A 235 10.03 -12.98 -29.51
C ALA A 235 10.61 -11.92 -30.47
N ALA A 236 11.86 -12.08 -30.91
CA ALA A 236 12.45 -11.17 -31.91
C ALA A 236 11.74 -11.25 -33.28
N VAL A 237 11.42 -12.47 -33.70
CA VAL A 237 10.65 -12.77 -34.91
C VAL A 237 9.38 -13.49 -34.47
N GLY A 238 8.23 -13.17 -35.05
CA GLY A 238 6.92 -13.60 -34.53
C GLY A 238 6.68 -15.12 -34.45
N THR A 239 7.54 -15.93 -35.05
CA THR A 239 7.48 -17.41 -34.99
C THR A 239 8.35 -18.01 -33.88
N ASP A 240 9.26 -17.24 -33.29
CA ASP A 240 10.15 -17.74 -32.24
C ASP A 240 9.41 -17.84 -30.90
N PRO A 241 9.81 -18.77 -30.02
CA PRO A 241 9.24 -18.83 -28.67
C PRO A 241 9.61 -17.59 -27.83
N PRO A 242 8.75 -17.16 -26.91
CA PRO A 242 9.06 -16.05 -26.00
C PRO A 242 10.20 -16.42 -25.05
N VAL A 243 11.02 -15.43 -24.68
CA VAL A 243 12.12 -15.62 -23.72
C VAL A 243 11.60 -15.41 -22.31
N LYS A 244 11.86 -16.35 -21.39
CA LYS A 244 11.46 -16.24 -19.98
C LYS A 244 12.66 -15.98 -19.08
N LYS A 245 12.50 -15.08 -18.11
CA LYS A 245 13.49 -14.81 -17.06
C LYS A 245 12.82 -14.63 -15.70
N THR A 246 13.56 -14.95 -14.66
CA THR A 246 13.13 -14.80 -13.27
C THR A 246 14.14 -13.93 -12.54
N TYR A 247 13.64 -12.98 -11.76
CA TYR A 247 14.41 -12.03 -10.98
C TYR A 247 13.94 -12.01 -9.54
N THR A 248 14.84 -11.75 -8.60
CA THR A 248 14.51 -11.52 -7.20
C THR A 248 14.73 -10.05 -6.86
N LEU A 249 13.74 -9.41 -6.23
CA LEU A 249 13.84 -8.02 -5.80
C LEU A 249 14.58 -7.93 -4.46
N ASN A 250 15.92 -7.90 -4.52
CA ASN A 250 16.79 -8.02 -3.35
C ASN A 250 17.06 -6.70 -2.62
N GLY A 251 16.77 -5.55 -3.23
CA GLY A 251 16.98 -4.24 -2.62
C GLY A 251 15.72 -3.63 -2.04
N TYR A 252 15.89 -2.60 -1.24
CA TYR A 252 14.81 -1.78 -0.69
C TYR A 252 14.92 -0.34 -1.19
N ARG A 253 13.78 0.35 -1.31
CA ARG A 253 13.72 1.77 -1.69
C ARG A 253 12.62 2.50 -0.92
N CYS A 254 12.92 3.72 -0.48
CA CYS A 254 11.99 4.65 0.18
C CYS A 254 11.19 4.08 1.36
N GLY A 255 11.73 3.09 2.09
CA GLY A 255 11.06 2.50 3.26
C GLY A 255 9.89 1.57 2.96
N ALA A 256 9.41 1.47 1.70
CA ALA A 256 8.13 0.85 1.37
C ALA A 256 8.15 -0.06 0.15
N ALA A 257 9.24 -0.03 -0.62
CA ALA A 257 9.32 -0.70 -1.89
C ALA A 257 10.47 -1.71 -1.94
N PHE A 258 10.26 -2.77 -2.71
CA PHE A 258 11.30 -3.69 -3.12
C PHE A 258 11.85 -3.23 -4.47
N ARG A 259 13.14 -3.42 -4.69
CA ARG A 259 13.79 -3.09 -5.96
C ARG A 259 14.73 -4.17 -6.46
N GLY A 260 14.90 -4.23 -7.76
CA GLY A 260 15.82 -5.13 -8.45
C GLY A 260 16.02 -4.69 -9.90
N ASN A 261 17.09 -5.15 -10.53
CA ASN A 261 17.40 -4.82 -11.90
C ASN A 261 16.85 -5.89 -12.84
N LEU A 262 16.05 -5.49 -13.84
CA LEU A 262 15.49 -6.41 -14.83
C LEU A 262 16.27 -6.29 -16.16
N SER A 263 17.24 -7.17 -16.37
CA SER A 263 18.04 -7.19 -17.61
C SER A 263 17.22 -7.69 -18.79
N VAL A 264 17.10 -6.92 -19.86
CA VAL A 264 16.45 -7.39 -21.09
C VAL A 264 17.45 -8.27 -21.85
N PRO A 265 17.15 -9.57 -22.11
CA PRO A 265 18.07 -10.45 -22.84
C PRO A 265 18.33 -9.97 -24.26
N ASP A 266 19.51 -10.28 -24.80
CA ASP A 266 19.81 -10.02 -26.21
C ASP A 266 18.85 -10.80 -27.11
N GLY A 267 18.51 -10.22 -28.26
CA GLY A 267 17.66 -10.88 -29.26
C GLY A 267 16.18 -11.00 -28.88
N VAL A 268 15.67 -10.24 -27.89
CA VAL A 268 14.22 -10.12 -27.68
C VAL A 268 13.61 -9.05 -28.58
N GLY A 269 12.34 -9.25 -28.95
CA GLY A 269 11.57 -8.30 -29.74
C GLY A 269 11.24 -7.01 -28.99
N SER A 270 10.69 -6.05 -29.73
CA SER A 270 10.08 -4.85 -29.14
C SER A 270 8.58 -5.09 -28.94
N GLY A 271 7.94 -4.36 -28.02
CA GLY A 271 6.52 -4.53 -27.73
C GLY A 271 6.23 -4.52 -26.24
N LYS A 272 5.45 -5.49 -25.76
CA LYS A 272 5.09 -5.65 -24.35
C LYS A 272 5.60 -7.00 -23.84
N ALA A 273 6.32 -6.98 -22.72
CA ALA A 273 6.63 -8.18 -21.96
C ALA A 273 5.54 -8.40 -20.90
N LYS A 274 5.10 -9.64 -20.73
CA LYS A 274 4.22 -10.00 -19.62
C LYS A 274 5.07 -10.17 -18.37
N VAL A 275 4.70 -9.49 -17.31
CA VAL A 275 5.44 -9.49 -16.05
C VAL A 275 4.52 -9.97 -14.94
N ARG A 276 4.87 -11.10 -14.33
CA ARG A 276 4.19 -11.66 -13.17
C ARG A 276 5.01 -11.37 -11.91
N LEU A 277 4.37 -10.76 -10.92
CA LEU A 277 4.94 -10.49 -9.61
C LEU A 277 4.35 -11.45 -8.59
N SER A 278 5.19 -12.00 -7.71
CA SER A 278 4.75 -12.87 -6.61
C SER A 278 5.59 -12.64 -5.37
N PHE A 279 5.05 -13.00 -4.20
CA PHE A 279 5.76 -12.88 -2.92
C PHE A 279 5.52 -14.11 -2.03
N ASP A 280 5.63 -15.29 -2.64
CA ASP A 280 5.31 -16.58 -2.01
C ASP A 280 6.25 -16.93 -0.83
N SER A 281 7.41 -16.26 -0.74
CA SER A 281 8.34 -16.38 0.37
C SER A 281 7.82 -15.77 1.67
N TRP A 282 6.82 -14.88 1.62
CA TRP A 282 6.14 -14.33 2.80
C TRP A 282 4.75 -14.96 2.99
N LYS A 283 4.74 -16.19 3.51
CA LYS A 283 3.52 -17.01 3.63
C LYS A 283 2.47 -16.37 4.54
N GLU A 284 2.91 -15.74 5.62
CA GLU A 284 2.06 -15.10 6.63
C GLU A 284 1.33 -13.87 6.05
N GLY A 285 1.98 -13.16 5.12
CA GLY A 285 1.41 -11.99 4.45
C GLY A 285 0.30 -12.34 3.46
N ARG A 286 0.23 -13.59 2.97
CA ARG A 286 -0.79 -14.06 2.00
C ARG A 286 -0.93 -13.11 0.80
N VAL A 287 0.19 -12.64 0.28
CA VAL A 287 0.24 -11.65 -0.80
C VAL A 287 -0.23 -12.29 -2.10
N SER A 288 -1.28 -11.72 -2.70
CA SER A 288 -1.75 -12.15 -4.01
C SER A 288 -0.76 -11.73 -5.11
N PRO A 289 -0.45 -12.61 -6.07
CA PRO A 289 0.36 -12.22 -7.21
C PRO A 289 -0.41 -11.26 -8.12
N SER A 290 0.32 -10.54 -8.97
CA SER A 290 -0.26 -9.71 -10.04
C SER A 290 0.46 -9.93 -11.36
N GLU A 291 -0.21 -9.53 -12.44
CA GLU A 291 0.34 -9.53 -13.80
C GLU A 291 0.17 -8.15 -14.43
N VAL A 292 1.18 -7.72 -15.19
CA VAL A 292 1.19 -6.43 -15.89
C VAL A 292 1.97 -6.57 -17.20
N ASP A 293 1.57 -5.81 -18.21
CA ASP A 293 2.35 -5.65 -19.43
C ASP A 293 3.31 -4.47 -19.30
N LEU A 294 4.63 -4.72 -19.42
CA LEU A 294 5.64 -3.67 -19.44
C LEU A 294 6.16 -3.43 -20.88
N PRO A 295 6.26 -2.18 -21.34
CA PRO A 295 6.90 -1.88 -22.61
C PRO A 295 8.37 -2.33 -22.64
N VAL A 296 8.78 -2.95 -23.74
CA VAL A 296 10.19 -3.22 -24.08
C VAL A 296 10.65 -2.19 -25.10
N ARG A 297 11.64 -1.39 -24.71
CA ARG A 297 12.18 -0.26 -25.49
C ARG A 297 13.62 -0.53 -25.91
N GLU A 298 14.02 0.09 -27.01
CA GLU A 298 15.43 0.17 -27.40
C GLU A 298 16.24 0.99 -26.38
N ALA A 299 17.57 0.81 -26.39
CA ALA A 299 18.46 1.68 -25.65
C ALA A 299 18.28 3.14 -26.13
N GLU A 300 18.26 4.10 -25.20
CA GLU A 300 18.36 5.51 -25.60
C GLU A 300 19.71 5.71 -26.29
N ALA A 301 19.70 6.28 -27.49
CA ALA A 301 20.91 6.57 -28.24
C ALA A 301 21.72 7.63 -27.48
N GLY A 302 22.67 7.18 -26.66
CA GLY A 302 23.71 8.01 -26.06
C GLY A 302 23.17 9.28 -25.37
N GLY A 303 22.39 9.13 -24.31
CA GLY A 303 22.21 10.22 -23.36
C GLY A 303 23.58 10.58 -22.81
N THR A 304 24.11 11.73 -23.20
CA THR A 304 25.39 12.27 -22.72
C THR A 304 25.43 12.13 -21.20
N GLU A 305 26.38 11.38 -20.66
CA GLU A 305 26.55 11.22 -19.22
C GLU A 305 26.49 12.61 -18.56
N ARG A 306 25.42 12.88 -17.81
CA ARG A 306 25.38 14.06 -16.95
C ARG A 306 26.38 13.80 -15.84
N LYS A 307 27.60 14.29 -16.04
CA LYS A 307 28.63 14.41 -15.00
C LYS A 307 28.16 15.31 -13.87
#